data_AF-A0A917ICU2-F1
#
_entry.id   AF-A0A917ICU2-F1
#
_cell.length_a   1.000
_cell.length_b   1.000
_cell.length_c   1.000
_cell.angle_alpha   90.00
_cell.angle_beta   90.00
_cell.angle_gamma   90.00
#
_symmetry.space_group_name_H-M   'P 1'
#
loop_
_entity.id
_entity.type
_entity.pdbx_description
1 polymer ?
#
loop_
_entity_poly.entity_id
_entity_poly.type
_entity_poly.pdbx_seq_one_letter_code
_entity_poly.pdbx_strand_id
1 'polypeptide(L)'
;MTTTRSARPAPAAAHVGRGPSDRFAAWAAVLAGVFSIVMGTSQLVFPQDEDPAIDPRTRVLLVLFTLILWSLPVIYLALTRRAGSRWPAWVASTGNVLLTVGTITSAANGIDLDFFPAVALTANALWFIGSIALAVSLLRAKRLRASLAWPLIILPVLTLLGSQLGGGIPVGAYLLLLAVALLRGKADRPAL
;
A
#
# COMPACT_ATOMS: atom_id res chain seq x y z
N MET A 1 50.65 2.60 31.14
CA MET A 1 49.63 3.61 30.75
C MET A 1 48.54 2.91 29.97
N THR A 2 47.45 2.56 30.65
CA THR A 2 46.29 1.85 30.08
C THR A 2 45.27 2.88 29.64
N THR A 3 45.08 3.04 28.33
CA THR A 3 44.08 3.94 27.74
C THR A 3 42.70 3.31 27.85
N THR A 4 41.91 3.77 28.82
CA THR A 4 40.47 3.47 28.93
C THR A 4 39.74 4.14 27.76
N ARG A 5 39.42 3.34 26.74
CA ARG A 5 38.58 3.76 25.61
C ARG A 5 37.17 4.03 26.15
N SER A 6 36.86 5.31 26.38
CA SER A 6 35.53 5.79 26.72
C SER A 6 34.51 5.24 25.70
N ALA A 7 33.66 4.32 26.15
CA ALA A 7 32.55 3.81 25.37
C ALA A 7 31.52 4.94 25.24
N ARG A 8 31.51 5.58 24.07
CA ARG A 8 30.49 6.58 23.72
C ARG A 8 29.12 5.89 23.80
N PRO A 9 28.17 6.36 24.62
CA PRO A 9 26.84 5.77 24.65
C PRO A 9 26.22 5.87 23.26
N ALA A 10 25.75 4.74 22.73
CA ALA A 10 25.05 4.70 21.46
C ALA A 10 23.85 5.67 21.53
N PRO A 11 23.62 6.52 20.51
CA PRO A 11 22.49 7.42 20.52
C PRO A 11 21.22 6.59 20.67
N ALA A 12 20.45 6.86 21.72
CA ALA A 12 19.16 6.24 21.96
C ALA A 12 18.34 6.34 20.66
N ALA A 13 17.92 5.19 20.13
CA ALA A 13 17.12 5.14 18.93
C ALA A 13 15.87 5.99 19.16
N ALA A 14 15.86 7.21 18.60
CA ALA A 14 14.72 8.10 18.71
C ALA A 14 13.50 7.33 18.23
N HIS A 15 12.56 7.04 19.13
CA HIS A 15 11.26 6.51 18.75
C HIS A 15 10.72 7.47 17.69
N VAL A 16 10.59 7.00 16.44
CA VAL A 16 10.00 7.77 15.34
C VAL A 16 8.46 7.76 15.52
N GLY A 17 8.05 8.01 16.77
CA GLY A 17 6.78 7.61 17.33
C GLY A 17 5.70 8.68 17.14
N ARG A 18 4.55 8.22 16.67
CA ARG A 18 3.21 8.78 16.91
C ARG A 18 3.04 10.25 16.54
N GLY A 19 3.44 10.62 15.33
CA GLY A 19 2.97 11.88 14.74
C GLY A 19 1.49 11.79 14.30
N PRO A 20 0.77 12.92 14.19
CA PRO A 20 -0.59 12.96 13.60
C PRO A 20 -0.65 12.33 12.20
N SER A 21 0.47 12.37 11.46
CA SER A 21 0.64 11.68 10.19
C SER A 21 0.54 10.15 10.27
N ASP A 22 1.02 9.53 11.35
CA ASP A 22 0.93 8.07 11.51
C ASP A 22 -0.51 7.66 11.79
N ARG A 23 -1.28 8.49 12.53
CA ARG A 23 -2.71 8.26 12.73
C ARG A 23 -3.48 8.41 11.42
N PHE A 24 -3.16 9.41 10.63
CA PHE A 24 -3.78 9.61 9.32
C PHE A 24 -3.48 8.44 8.37
N ALA A 25 -2.22 8.01 8.30
CA ALA A 25 -1.82 6.83 7.53
C ALA A 25 -2.47 5.54 8.03
N ALA A 26 -2.65 5.41 9.35
CA ALA A 26 -3.36 4.26 9.90
C ALA A 26 -4.84 4.25 9.52
N TRP A 27 -5.53 5.39 9.54
CA TRP A 27 -6.91 5.48 9.08
C TRP A 27 -7.04 5.24 7.58
N ALA A 28 -6.10 5.73 6.77
CA ALA A 28 -6.02 5.37 5.36
C ALA A 28 -5.85 3.85 5.18
N ALA A 29 -5.01 3.22 5.99
CA ALA A 29 -4.83 1.76 5.99
C ALA A 29 -6.09 1.00 6.49
N VAL A 30 -6.86 1.54 7.43
CA VAL A 30 -8.17 0.99 7.81
C VAL A 30 -9.14 1.06 6.63
N LEU A 31 -9.28 2.24 6.01
CA LEU A 31 -10.18 2.46 4.89
C LEU A 31 -9.86 1.52 3.73
N ALA A 32 -8.59 1.53 3.30
CA ALA A 32 -8.11 0.62 2.26
C ALA A 32 -8.32 -0.84 2.66
N GLY A 33 -8.02 -1.21 3.90
CA GLY A 33 -8.14 -2.58 4.37
C GLY A 33 -9.57 -3.12 4.35
N VAL A 34 -10.52 -2.34 4.88
CA VAL A 34 -11.94 -2.69 4.86
C VAL A 34 -12.45 -2.81 3.43
N PHE A 35 -12.16 -1.84 2.57
CA PHE A 35 -12.62 -1.87 1.19
C PHE A 35 -11.97 -2.98 0.37
N SER A 36 -10.70 -3.31 0.60
CA SER A 36 -10.05 -4.46 -0.05
C SER A 36 -10.73 -5.78 0.33
N ILE A 37 -11.12 -5.96 1.60
CA ILE A 37 -11.87 -7.15 2.03
C ILE A 37 -13.24 -7.19 1.35
N VAL A 38 -14.00 -6.09 1.41
CA VAL A 38 -15.33 -6.02 0.77
C VAL A 38 -15.24 -6.32 -0.73
N MET A 39 -14.26 -5.74 -1.41
CA MET A 39 -14.02 -5.95 -2.83
C MET A 39 -13.65 -7.41 -3.13
N GLY A 40 -12.68 -7.97 -2.40
CA GLY A 40 -12.25 -9.36 -2.59
C GLY A 40 -13.35 -10.39 -2.28
N THR A 41 -14.12 -10.19 -1.22
CA THR A 41 -15.30 -11.03 -0.93
C THR A 41 -16.35 -10.91 -2.04
N SER A 42 -16.60 -9.69 -2.54
CA SER A 42 -17.56 -9.49 -3.63
C SER A 42 -17.14 -10.17 -4.92
N GLN A 43 -15.84 -10.17 -5.25
CA GLN A 43 -15.30 -10.84 -6.43
C GLN A 43 -15.34 -12.38 -6.32
N LEU A 44 -15.19 -12.93 -5.11
CA LEU A 44 -15.34 -14.38 -4.88
C LEU A 44 -16.78 -14.86 -4.99
N VAL A 45 -17.72 -14.13 -4.39
CA VAL A 45 -19.14 -14.53 -4.37
C VAL A 45 -19.77 -14.36 -5.75
N PHE A 46 -19.29 -13.37 -6.50
CA PHE A 46 -19.83 -13.04 -7.80
C PHE A 46 -18.65 -12.75 -8.75
N PRO A 47 -18.13 -13.77 -9.46
CA PRO A 47 -17.09 -13.57 -10.46
C PRO A 47 -17.49 -12.50 -11.47
N GLN A 48 -16.53 -11.73 -11.99
CA GLN A 48 -16.82 -10.77 -13.07
C GLN A 48 -16.89 -11.51 -14.41
N ASP A 49 -17.93 -11.25 -15.18
CA ASP A 49 -18.01 -11.65 -16.58
C ASP A 49 -17.08 -10.76 -17.43
N GLU A 50 -16.60 -11.24 -18.58
CA GLU A 50 -15.69 -10.51 -19.48
C GLU A 50 -16.40 -9.40 -20.30
N ASP A 51 -17.61 -8.99 -19.92
CA ASP A 51 -18.36 -7.96 -20.63
C ASP A 51 -17.70 -6.57 -20.42
N PRO A 52 -17.33 -5.87 -21.50
CA PRO A 52 -16.75 -4.53 -21.41
C PRO A 52 -17.73 -3.46 -20.89
N ALA A 53 -19.03 -3.74 -20.82
CA ALA A 53 -20.01 -2.82 -20.27
C ALA A 53 -19.95 -2.73 -18.73
N ILE A 54 -19.86 -1.50 -18.21
CA ILE A 54 -19.81 -1.28 -16.75
C ILE A 54 -21.23 -1.34 -16.15
N ASP A 55 -21.60 -2.52 -15.65
CA ASP A 55 -22.83 -2.73 -14.89
C ASP A 55 -22.83 -1.98 -13.53
N PRO A 56 -23.99 -1.78 -12.88
CA PRO A 56 -24.07 -1.04 -11.61
C PRO A 56 -23.16 -1.59 -10.51
N ARG A 57 -22.93 -2.91 -10.51
CA ARG A 57 -22.08 -3.60 -9.53
C ARG A 57 -20.61 -3.27 -9.75
N THR A 58 -20.15 -3.31 -10.99
CA THR A 58 -18.79 -2.95 -11.39
C THR A 58 -18.51 -1.49 -11.04
N ARG A 59 -19.49 -0.58 -11.17
CA ARG A 59 -19.34 0.82 -10.69
C ARG A 59 -19.01 0.90 -9.20
N VAL A 60 -19.71 0.12 -8.36
CA VAL A 60 -19.43 0.09 -6.91
C VAL A 60 -18.01 -0.43 -6.65
N LEU A 61 -17.60 -1.50 -7.33
CA LEU A 61 -16.24 -2.05 -7.21
C LEU A 61 -15.19 -1.02 -7.66
N LEU A 62 -15.41 -0.28 -8.74
CA LEU A 62 -14.51 0.78 -9.22
C LEU A 62 -14.40 1.94 -8.22
N VAL A 63 -15.50 2.31 -7.55
CA VAL A 63 -15.47 3.32 -6.47
C VAL A 63 -14.64 2.83 -5.30
N LEU A 64 -14.87 1.60 -4.83
CA LEU A 64 -14.08 1.00 -3.74
C LEU A 64 -12.60 0.92 -4.12
N PHE A 65 -12.29 0.49 -5.34
CA PHE A 65 -10.94 0.42 -5.86
C PHE A 65 -10.27 1.79 -5.90
N THR A 66 -10.98 2.81 -6.38
CA THR A 66 -10.51 4.20 -6.38
C THR A 66 -10.16 4.69 -4.99
N LEU A 67 -10.99 4.39 -3.98
CA LEU A 67 -10.73 4.77 -2.58
C LEU A 67 -9.51 4.04 -1.99
N ILE A 68 -9.31 2.77 -2.36
CA ILE A 68 -8.10 2.01 -2.01
C ILE A 68 -6.88 2.67 -2.65
N LEU A 69 -6.92 2.94 -3.96
CA LEU A 69 -5.81 3.54 -4.70
C LEU A 69 -5.43 4.92 -4.18
N TRP A 70 -6.37 5.73 -3.71
CA TRP A 70 -6.07 7.02 -3.05
C TRP A 70 -5.48 6.87 -1.65
N SER A 71 -5.86 5.81 -0.94
CA SER A 71 -5.37 5.54 0.41
C SER A 71 -3.90 5.06 0.41
N LEU A 72 -3.49 4.31 -0.62
CA LEU A 72 -2.14 3.75 -0.73
C LEU A 72 -1.02 4.81 -0.76
N PRO A 73 -1.09 5.90 -1.55
CA PRO A 73 -0.14 7.00 -1.49
C PRO A 73 0.04 7.59 -0.09
N VAL A 74 -1.04 7.79 0.65
CA VAL A 74 -0.98 8.30 2.03
C VAL A 74 -0.18 7.36 2.92
N ILE A 75 -0.42 6.06 2.79
CA ILE A 75 0.30 5.01 3.53
C ILE A 75 1.78 5.01 3.13
N TYR A 76 2.09 4.97 1.83
CA TYR A 76 3.47 4.93 1.34
C TYR A 76 4.27 6.16 1.75
N LEU A 77 3.70 7.36 1.61
CA LEU A 77 4.34 8.61 2.03
C LEU A 77 4.63 8.64 3.52
N ALA A 78 3.75 8.11 4.37
CA ALA A 78 4.02 8.00 5.80
C ALA A 78 5.15 7.01 6.11
N LEU A 79 5.22 5.89 5.37
CA LEU A 79 6.30 4.91 5.52
C LEU A 79 7.68 5.46 5.08
N THR A 80 7.76 6.43 4.17
CA THR A 80 9.04 7.03 3.75
C THR A 80 9.86 7.59 4.91
N ARG A 81 9.19 8.08 5.96
CA ARG A 81 9.83 8.63 7.16
C ARG A 81 10.69 7.59 7.88
N ARG A 82 10.38 6.30 7.67
CA ARG A 82 11.11 5.14 8.20
C ARG A 82 12.11 4.57 7.19
N ALA A 83 11.93 4.84 5.89
CA ALA A 83 12.72 4.25 4.81
C ALA A 83 14.02 5.01 4.48
N GLY A 84 14.13 6.29 4.87
CA GLY A 84 15.30 7.13 4.58
C GLY A 84 15.32 7.74 3.17
N SER A 85 14.43 7.31 2.28
CA SER A 85 14.22 7.90 0.95
C SER A 85 12.74 8.02 0.63
N ARG A 86 12.36 9.11 -0.06
CA ARG A 86 10.99 9.34 -0.53
C ARG A 86 10.74 8.80 -1.94
N TRP A 87 11.81 8.55 -2.71
CA TRP A 87 11.70 8.13 -4.11
C TRP A 87 10.83 6.87 -4.31
N PRO A 88 10.97 5.79 -3.51
CA PRO A 88 10.14 4.60 -3.71
C PRO A 88 8.65 4.84 -3.55
N ALA A 89 8.26 5.66 -2.56
CA ALA A 89 6.87 5.98 -2.34
C ALA A 89 6.31 6.88 -3.43
N TRP A 90 7.10 7.81 -3.98
CA TRP A 90 6.68 8.61 -5.12
C TRP A 90 6.42 7.73 -6.34
N VAL A 91 7.35 6.84 -6.68
CA VAL A 91 7.18 5.89 -7.80
C VAL A 91 5.92 5.04 -7.63
N ALA A 92 5.71 4.47 -6.43
CA ALA A 92 4.53 3.67 -6.15
C ALA A 92 3.23 4.50 -6.21
N SER A 93 3.26 5.71 -5.67
CA SER A 93 2.09 6.60 -5.61
C SER A 93 1.69 7.09 -7.00
N THR A 94 2.65 7.40 -7.87
CA THR A 94 2.38 7.77 -9.27
C THR A 94 1.64 6.66 -9.99
N GLY A 95 2.04 5.40 -9.81
CA GLY A 95 1.29 4.26 -10.34
C GLY A 95 -0.16 4.23 -9.85
N ASN A 96 -0.39 4.38 -8.54
CA ASN A 96 -1.75 4.39 -7.99
C ASN A 96 -2.60 5.56 -8.52
N VAL A 97 -2.02 6.75 -8.66
CA VAL A 97 -2.72 7.92 -9.22
C VAL A 97 -3.08 7.70 -10.70
N LEU A 98 -2.15 7.15 -11.50
CA LEU A 98 -2.42 6.83 -12.91
C LEU A 98 -3.53 5.79 -13.05
N LEU A 99 -3.51 4.72 -12.24
CA LEU A 99 -4.61 3.75 -12.19
C LEU A 99 -5.93 4.41 -11.83
N THR A 100 -5.91 5.28 -10.81
CA THR A 100 -7.12 5.98 -10.37
C THR A 100 -7.72 6.82 -11.49
N VAL A 101 -6.89 7.60 -12.18
CA VAL A 101 -7.34 8.41 -13.32
C VAL A 101 -7.94 7.52 -14.41
N GLY A 102 -7.29 6.42 -14.75
CA GLY A 102 -7.82 5.48 -15.74
C GLY A 102 -9.14 4.84 -15.31
N THR A 103 -9.24 4.36 -14.07
CA THR A 103 -10.47 3.82 -13.48
C THR A 103 -11.63 4.81 -13.48
N ILE A 104 -11.39 6.06 -13.08
CA ILE A 104 -12.42 7.11 -13.10
C ILE A 104 -12.84 7.43 -14.54
N THR A 105 -11.87 7.48 -15.46
CA THR A 105 -12.14 7.78 -16.87
C THR A 105 -12.98 6.68 -17.51
N SER A 106 -12.64 5.40 -17.30
CA SER A 106 -13.48 4.27 -17.75
C SER A 106 -14.88 4.34 -17.14
N ALA A 107 -14.98 4.57 -15.82
CA ALA A 107 -16.26 4.66 -15.14
C ALA A 107 -17.15 5.81 -15.68
N ALA A 108 -16.55 6.95 -16.01
CA ALA A 108 -17.26 8.11 -16.58
C ALA A 108 -17.75 7.85 -18.02
N ASN A 109 -17.00 7.07 -18.81
CA ASN A 109 -17.38 6.72 -20.19
C ASN A 109 -18.30 5.47 -20.25
N GLY A 110 -18.42 4.73 -19.15
CA GLY A 110 -19.25 3.52 -19.08
C GLY A 110 -18.67 2.29 -19.79
N ILE A 111 -17.45 2.43 -20.33
CA ILE A 111 -16.69 1.39 -21.03
C ILE A 111 -15.21 1.54 -20.68
N ASP A 112 -14.46 0.45 -20.76
CA ASP A 112 -13.00 0.52 -20.74
C ASP A 112 -12.47 1.05 -22.06
N LEU A 113 -11.62 2.08 -21.99
CA LEU A 113 -11.05 2.74 -23.16
C LEU A 113 -9.85 1.95 -23.69
N ASP A 114 -9.66 1.91 -25.02
CA ASP A 114 -8.61 1.12 -25.68
C ASP A 114 -7.17 1.45 -25.24
N PHE A 115 -6.92 2.67 -24.77
CA PHE A 115 -5.61 3.07 -24.25
C PHE A 115 -5.36 2.64 -22.80
N PHE A 116 -6.42 2.28 -22.06
CA PHE A 116 -6.36 1.95 -20.64
C PHE A 116 -5.42 0.77 -20.35
N PRO A 117 -5.38 -0.33 -21.14
CA PRO A 117 -4.42 -1.41 -20.92
C PRO A 117 -2.95 -0.95 -20.89
N ALA A 118 -2.56 -0.03 -21.78
CA ALA A 118 -1.19 0.49 -21.82
C ALA A 118 -0.87 1.36 -20.58
N VAL A 119 -1.84 2.19 -20.16
CA VAL A 119 -1.72 3.00 -18.93
C VAL A 119 -1.68 2.10 -17.70
N ALA A 120 -2.56 1.10 -17.63
CA ALA A 120 -2.64 0.15 -16.53
C ALA A 120 -1.34 -0.65 -16.39
N LEU A 121 -0.76 -1.14 -17.49
CA LEU A 121 0.53 -1.82 -17.46
C LEU A 121 1.63 -0.94 -16.87
N THR A 122 1.74 0.30 -17.35
CA THR A 122 2.74 1.27 -16.87
C THR A 122 2.53 1.59 -15.40
N ALA A 123 1.28 1.84 -15.01
CA ALA A 123 0.92 2.22 -13.66
C ALA A 123 1.14 1.06 -12.66
N ASN A 124 0.80 -0.17 -13.06
CA ASN A 124 1.07 -1.39 -12.29
C ASN A 124 2.57 -1.63 -12.12
N ALA A 125 3.37 -1.42 -13.17
CA ALA A 125 4.83 -1.55 -13.09
C ALA A 125 5.44 -0.54 -12.11
N LEU A 126 5.03 0.73 -12.19
CA LEU A 126 5.44 1.77 -11.24
C LEU A 126 5.03 1.41 -9.81
N TRP A 127 3.78 0.97 -9.63
CA TRP A 127 3.29 0.56 -8.31
C TRP A 127 4.11 -0.59 -7.74
N PHE A 128 4.37 -1.63 -8.52
CA PHE A 128 5.12 -2.80 -8.09
C PHE A 128 6.59 -2.48 -7.77
N ILE A 129 7.29 -1.80 -8.69
CA ILE A 129 8.70 -1.42 -8.52
C ILE A 129 8.85 -0.49 -7.31
N GLY A 130 7.98 0.50 -7.18
CA GLY A 130 8.00 1.41 -6.03
C GLY A 130 7.75 0.68 -4.70
N SER A 131 6.83 -0.30 -4.69
CA SER A 131 6.54 -1.10 -3.50
C SER A 131 7.73 -1.98 -3.09
N ILE A 132 8.43 -2.61 -4.05
CA ILE A 132 9.67 -3.35 -3.81
C ILE A 132 10.75 -2.42 -3.23
N ALA A 133 11.02 -1.31 -3.92
CA ALA A 133 12.04 -0.37 -3.49
C ALA A 133 11.74 0.20 -2.10
N LEU A 134 10.46 0.43 -1.77
CA LEU A 134 10.03 0.90 -0.46
C LEU A 134 10.26 -0.17 0.60
N ALA A 135 9.84 -1.41 0.34
CA ALA A 135 10.06 -2.55 1.25
C ALA A 135 11.56 -2.75 1.54
N VAL A 136 12.39 -2.78 0.50
CA VAL A 136 13.85 -2.91 0.63
C VAL A 136 14.44 -1.75 1.43
N SER A 137 14.01 -0.52 1.17
CA SER A 137 14.48 0.67 1.90
C SER A 137 14.11 0.60 3.38
N LEU A 138 12.89 0.18 3.71
CA LEU A 138 12.43 -0.03 5.09
C LEU A 138 13.21 -1.13 5.80
N LEU A 139 13.48 -2.24 5.11
CA LEU A 139 14.26 -3.37 5.64
C LEU A 139 15.72 -2.96 5.90
N ARG A 140 16.33 -2.21 4.97
CA ARG A 140 17.70 -1.68 5.11
C ARG A 140 17.82 -0.67 6.23
N ALA A 141 16.84 0.23 6.37
CA ALA A 141 16.81 1.22 7.44
C ALA A 141 16.61 0.58 8.82
N LYS A 142 16.11 -0.66 8.89
CA LYS A 142 15.80 -1.40 10.13
C LYS A 142 14.83 -0.66 11.07
N ARG A 143 14.10 0.34 10.57
CA ARG A 143 13.15 1.17 11.35
C ARG A 143 11.73 0.62 11.35
N LEU A 144 11.39 -0.31 10.47
CA LEU A 144 10.10 -1.00 10.44
C LEU A 144 10.31 -2.49 10.71
N ARG A 145 9.36 -3.15 11.39
CA ARG A 145 9.37 -4.60 11.54
C ARG A 145 9.32 -5.28 10.18
N ALA A 146 10.17 -6.30 9.98
CA ALA A 146 10.25 -7.01 8.70
C ALA A 146 8.91 -7.65 8.28
N SER A 147 8.13 -8.12 9.26
CA SER A 147 6.78 -8.66 9.04
C SER A 147 5.79 -7.65 8.44
N LEU A 148 6.05 -6.34 8.59
CA LEU A 148 5.24 -5.28 7.98
C LEU A 148 5.83 -4.77 6.68
N ALA A 149 7.14 -4.92 6.46
CA ALA A 149 7.81 -4.47 5.25
C ALA A 149 7.66 -5.47 4.08
N TRP A 150 7.87 -6.76 4.33
CA TRP A 150 7.82 -7.79 3.28
C TRP A 150 6.48 -7.85 2.52
N PRO A 151 5.31 -7.78 3.20
CA PRO A 151 4.05 -7.88 2.48
C PRO A 151 3.80 -6.72 1.50
N LEU A 152 4.51 -5.59 1.60
CA LEU A 152 4.42 -4.51 0.61
C LEU A 152 4.80 -4.98 -0.79
N ILE A 153 5.70 -5.97 -0.91
CA ILE A 153 6.09 -6.55 -2.21
C ILE A 153 4.97 -7.38 -2.81
N ILE A 154 4.26 -8.11 -1.96
CA ILE A 154 3.22 -9.06 -2.36
C ILE A 154 1.89 -8.35 -2.63
N LEU A 155 1.66 -7.21 -1.98
CA LEU A 155 0.41 -6.45 -2.06
C LEU A 155 -0.03 -6.15 -3.51
N PRO A 156 0.80 -5.59 -4.41
CA PRO A 156 0.39 -5.35 -5.80
C PRO A 156 0.07 -6.66 -6.53
N VAL A 157 0.81 -7.75 -6.27
CA VAL A 157 0.59 -9.04 -6.92
C VAL A 157 -0.77 -9.63 -6.54
N LEU A 158 -1.09 -9.64 -5.24
CA LEU A 158 -2.40 -10.11 -4.75
C LEU A 158 -3.54 -9.21 -5.22
N THR A 159 -3.31 -7.91 -5.32
CA THR A 159 -4.35 -6.97 -5.79
C THR A 159 -4.63 -7.15 -7.28
N LEU A 160 -3.60 -7.40 -8.10
CA LEU A 160 -3.74 -7.49 -9.54
C LEU A 160 -4.09 -8.91 -9.99
N LEU A 161 -3.19 -9.87 -9.78
CA LEU A 161 -3.35 -11.25 -10.24
C LEU A 161 -4.35 -12.03 -9.39
N GLY A 162 -4.42 -11.69 -8.10
CA GLY A 162 -5.32 -12.33 -7.16
C GLY A 162 -6.73 -11.74 -7.15
N SER A 163 -7.01 -10.64 -7.87
CA SER A 163 -8.29 -9.91 -7.79
C SER A 163 -9.51 -10.83 -7.93
N GLN A 164 -9.59 -11.58 -9.04
CA GLN A 164 -10.70 -12.51 -9.31
C GLN A 164 -10.75 -13.73 -8.37
N LEU A 165 -9.67 -13.97 -7.61
CA LEU A 165 -9.57 -15.04 -6.62
C LEU A 165 -9.71 -14.51 -5.18
N GLY A 166 -10.24 -13.30 -5.01
CA GLY A 166 -10.44 -12.70 -3.69
C GLY A 166 -9.17 -12.18 -3.02
N GLY A 167 -8.12 -11.89 -3.80
CA GLY A 167 -6.83 -11.36 -3.33
C GLY A 167 -6.95 -10.06 -2.53
N GLY A 168 -8.06 -9.33 -2.66
CA GLY A 168 -8.41 -8.22 -1.79
C GLY A 168 -8.52 -8.58 -0.30
N ILE A 169 -8.91 -9.81 0.04
CA ILE A 169 -9.03 -10.29 1.43
C ILE A 169 -7.66 -10.31 2.14
N PRO A 170 -6.64 -11.04 1.65
CA PRO A 170 -5.32 -11.02 2.29
C PRO A 170 -4.66 -9.63 2.24
N VAL A 171 -4.87 -8.85 1.18
CA VAL A 171 -4.40 -7.45 1.11
C VAL A 171 -5.02 -6.63 2.23
N GLY A 172 -6.34 -6.72 2.41
CA GLY A 172 -7.04 -5.95 3.41
C GLY A 172 -6.71 -6.38 4.84
N ALA A 173 -6.54 -7.68 5.08
CA ALA A 173 -6.05 -8.21 6.35
C ALA A 173 -4.67 -7.63 6.71
N TYR A 174 -3.75 -7.59 5.75
CA TYR A 174 -2.44 -6.97 5.95
C TYR A 174 -2.54 -5.46 6.24
N LEU A 175 -3.35 -4.72 5.49
CA LEU A 175 -3.52 -3.27 5.69
C LEU A 175 -4.13 -2.95 7.06
N LEU A 176 -5.08 -3.76 7.54
CA LEU A 176 -5.61 -3.65 8.91
C LEU A 176 -4.54 -3.94 9.97
N LEU A 177 -3.71 -4.96 9.77
CA LEU A 177 -2.57 -5.24 10.67
C LEU A 177 -1.57 -4.07 10.69
N LEU A 178 -1.29 -3.48 9.54
CA LEU A 178 -0.45 -2.29 9.44
C LEU A 178 -1.07 -1.10 10.18
N ALA A 179 -2.38 -0.87 10.02
CA ALA A 179 -3.11 0.18 10.72
C ALA A 179 -3.02 0.01 12.25
N VAL A 180 -3.26 -1.20 12.75
CA VAL A 180 -3.14 -1.52 14.18
C VAL A 180 -1.71 -1.28 14.68
N ALA A 181 -0.70 -1.67 13.90
CA ALA A 181 0.69 -1.45 14.26
C ALA A 181 1.04 0.05 14.32
N LEU A 182 0.55 0.86 13.38
CA LEU A 182 0.74 2.31 13.34
C LEU A 182 0.02 2.99 14.51
N LEU A 183 -1.26 2.68 14.76
CA LEU A 183 -2.04 3.26 15.87
C LEU A 183 -1.43 2.93 17.23
N ARG A 184 -0.97 1.68 17.41
CA ARG A 184 -0.34 1.25 18.66
C ARG A 184 1.11 1.72 18.80
N GLY A 185 1.72 2.33 17.76
CA GLY A 185 3.14 2.67 17.76
C GLY A 185 4.06 1.46 17.85
N LYS A 186 3.59 0.29 17.39
CA LYS A 186 4.31 -1.00 17.40
C LYS A 186 4.84 -1.38 16.00
N ALA A 187 4.80 -0.44 15.06
CA ALA A 187 5.30 -0.63 13.70
C ALA A 187 6.85 -0.67 13.67
N ASP A 188 7.48 0.08 14.57
CA ASP A 188 8.93 0.19 14.63
C ASP A 188 9.57 -1.13 15.10
N ARG A 189 10.77 -1.42 14.61
CA ARG A 189 11.51 -2.63 15.01
C ARG A 189 11.93 -2.49 16.48
N PRO A 190 11.71 -3.52 17.33
CA PRO A 190 12.18 -3.47 18.71
C PRO A 190 13.70 -3.30 18.74
N ALA A 191 14.19 -2.41 19.60
CA ALA A 191 15.62 -2.31 19.90
C ALA A 191 16.06 -3.64 20.51
N LEU A 192 17.07 -4.26 19.90
CA LEU A 192 17.80 -5.40 20.45
C LEU A 192 18.83 -4.89 21.45
#